data_AF-A0A0B8P8L3-F1
#
_entry.id   AF-A0A0B8P8L3-F1
#
_cell.length_a   1.000
_cell.length_b   1.000
_cell.length_c   1.000
_cell.angle_alpha   90.00
_cell.angle_beta   90.00
_cell.angle_gamma   90.00
#
_symmetry.space_group_name_H-M   'P 1'
#
loop_
_entity.id
_entity.type
_entity.pdbx_description
1 polymer ?
#
loop_
_entity_poly.entity_id
_entity_poly.type
_entity_poly.pdbx_seq_one_letter_code
_entity_poly.pdbx_strand_id
1 'polypeptide(L)'
;MAEWFIEGFLQRLLDETDTVGRALLDKVVIRVVPNMNPDGSIRGHLRTNGIGVNLNREWQTPSMERSPEVYLVRERMLETGVDMFLDIHGDEAIPYNFVAGSEGIPSYDERIQGLEEHFKQALLTITPEFQDEVGYDKDEPGKANLTVGSNWLASSLSACLTRSRCRLKTTSAKPMSFTVGHQIAA
;
A
#
# COMPACT_ATOMS: atom_id res chain seq x y z
N MET A 1 11.64 2.88 4.71
CA MET A 1 11.04 1.60 5.16
C MET A 1 10.23 0.91 4.06
N ALA A 2 9.42 1.62 3.27
CA ALA A 2 8.57 0.99 2.26
C ALA A 2 9.36 0.15 1.22
N GLU A 3 10.44 0.70 0.65
CA GLU A 3 11.27 -0.03 -0.31
C GLU A 3 11.99 -1.24 0.33
N TRP A 4 12.40 -1.14 1.61
CA TRP A 4 12.92 -2.27 2.40
C TRP A 4 11.90 -3.39 2.60
N PHE A 5 10.63 -3.03 2.86
CA PHE A 5 9.54 -4.01 2.91
C PHE A 5 9.38 -4.73 1.57
N ILE A 6 9.43 -3.99 0.46
CA ILE A 6 9.34 -4.58 -0.88
C ILE A 6 10.54 -5.47 -1.19
N GLU A 7 11.74 -5.11 -0.77
CA GLU A 7 12.93 -5.95 -0.91
C GLU A 7 12.72 -7.32 -0.25
N GLY A 8 12.37 -7.35 1.05
CA GLY A 8 12.13 -8.61 1.76
C GLY A 8 10.94 -9.40 1.20
N PHE A 9 9.89 -8.71 0.76
CA PHE A 9 8.75 -9.32 0.09
C PHE A 9 9.17 -10.03 -1.21
N LEU A 10 9.96 -9.35 -2.07
CA LEU A 10 10.45 -9.92 -3.32
C LEU A 10 11.45 -11.06 -3.08
N GLN A 11 12.35 -10.93 -2.10
CA GLN A 11 13.29 -12.00 -1.74
C GLN A 11 12.57 -13.29 -1.39
N ARG A 12 11.52 -13.22 -0.55
CA ARG A 12 10.72 -14.40 -0.21
C ARG A 12 9.87 -14.90 -1.39
N LEU A 13 9.26 -13.99 -2.13
CA LEU A 13 8.39 -14.34 -3.26
C LEU A 13 9.15 -15.08 -4.38
N LEU A 14 10.41 -14.70 -4.58
CA LEU A 14 11.30 -15.28 -5.60
C LEU A 14 12.16 -16.44 -5.05
N ASP A 15 11.97 -16.84 -3.78
CA ASP A 15 12.66 -17.99 -3.22
C ASP A 15 12.16 -19.28 -3.86
N GLU A 16 13.04 -19.87 -4.68
CA GLU A 16 13.03 -21.22 -5.24
C GLU A 16 12.46 -22.27 -4.29
N THR A 17 12.65 -22.15 -2.99
CA THR A 17 12.35 -23.16 -1.97
C THR A 17 11.10 -22.85 -1.13
N ASP A 18 10.58 -21.62 -1.16
CA ASP A 18 9.38 -21.23 -0.42
C ASP A 18 8.12 -21.71 -1.16
N THR A 19 7.43 -22.69 -0.57
CA THR A 19 6.23 -23.29 -1.16
C THR A 19 5.02 -22.36 -1.15
N VAL A 20 4.97 -21.37 -0.24
CA VAL A 20 3.90 -20.37 -0.16
C VAL A 20 4.04 -19.37 -1.31
N GLY A 21 5.25 -18.88 -1.57
CA GLY A 21 5.56 -17.98 -2.68
C GLY A 21 5.19 -18.60 -4.02
N ARG A 22 5.61 -19.86 -4.27
CA ARG A 22 5.25 -20.59 -5.49
C ARG A 22 3.73 -20.79 -5.64
N ALA A 23 3.07 -21.29 -4.59
CA ALA A 23 1.62 -21.53 -4.63
C ALA A 23 0.80 -20.24 -4.83
N LEU A 24 1.34 -19.09 -4.41
CA LEU A 24 0.76 -17.79 -4.68
C LEU A 24 0.92 -17.40 -6.16
N LEU A 25 2.15 -17.48 -6.69
CA LEU A 25 2.46 -17.13 -8.08
C LEU A 25 1.73 -18.00 -9.12
N ASP A 26 1.37 -19.23 -8.77
CA ASP A 26 0.52 -20.09 -9.61
C ASP A 26 -0.91 -19.56 -9.79
N LYS A 27 -1.36 -18.67 -8.90
CA LYS A 27 -2.74 -18.17 -8.83
C LYS A 27 -2.87 -16.70 -9.17
N VAL A 28 -1.82 -15.91 -8.97
CA VAL A 28 -1.88 -14.45 -9.11
C VAL A 28 -0.68 -13.89 -9.86
N VAL A 29 -0.92 -12.81 -10.60
CA VAL A 29 0.15 -11.97 -11.14
C VAL A 29 0.40 -10.82 -10.18
N ILE A 30 1.61 -10.76 -9.63
CA ILE A 30 2.02 -9.70 -8.70
C ILE A 30 2.74 -8.61 -9.49
N ARG A 31 2.21 -7.39 -9.44
CA ARG A 31 2.81 -6.18 -10.03
C ARG A 31 3.32 -5.30 -8.91
N VAL A 32 4.62 -5.01 -8.93
CA VAL A 32 5.29 -4.27 -7.86
C VAL A 32 5.95 -3.04 -8.45
N VAL A 33 5.78 -1.91 -7.79
CA VAL A 33 6.58 -0.69 -8.01
C VAL A 33 7.39 -0.46 -6.74
N PRO A 34 8.68 -0.87 -6.70
CA PRO A 34 9.48 -0.79 -5.47
C PRO A 34 9.65 0.63 -4.94
N ASN A 35 9.74 1.60 -5.86
CA ASN A 35 9.90 3.00 -5.53
C ASN A 35 9.02 3.87 -6.44
N MET A 36 7.97 4.46 -5.86
CA MET A 36 7.04 5.39 -6.54
C MET A 36 7.61 6.80 -6.72
N ASN A 37 8.68 7.17 -6.02
CA ASN A 37 9.20 8.53 -6.00
C ASN A 37 10.74 8.55 -6.03
N PRO A 38 11.37 8.07 -7.11
CA PRO A 38 12.83 8.02 -7.21
C PRO A 38 13.48 9.41 -7.10
N ASP A 39 12.85 10.44 -7.68
CA ASP A 39 13.32 11.83 -7.60
C ASP A 39 13.34 12.35 -6.17
N GLY A 40 12.24 12.16 -5.43
CA GLY A 40 12.15 12.56 -4.02
C GLY A 40 13.17 11.81 -3.16
N SER A 41 13.34 10.51 -3.38
CA SER A 41 14.30 9.68 -2.65
C SER A 41 15.73 10.17 -2.82
N ILE A 42 16.19 10.38 -4.06
CA ILE A 42 17.57 10.82 -4.34
C ILE A 42 17.82 12.24 -3.79
N ARG A 43 16.79 13.09 -3.74
CA ARG A 43 16.86 14.46 -3.22
C ARG A 43 16.73 14.55 -1.70
N GLY A 44 16.47 13.45 -1.00
CA GLY A 44 16.24 13.44 0.44
C GLY A 44 14.92 14.14 0.84
N HIS A 45 13.92 14.15 -0.04
CA HIS A 45 12.60 14.65 0.28
C HIS A 45 11.83 13.66 1.15
N LEU A 46 11.11 14.16 2.16
CA LEU A 46 10.23 13.32 2.98
C LEU A 46 8.94 12.92 2.24
N ARG A 47 8.29 13.86 1.53
CA ARG A 47 6.87 13.72 1.15
C ARG A 47 6.53 14.09 -0.30
N THR A 48 7.48 14.60 -1.07
CA THR A 48 7.20 15.20 -2.38
C THR A 48 8.15 14.71 -3.47
N ASN A 49 7.70 14.74 -4.72
CA ASN A 49 8.56 14.47 -5.87
C ASN A 49 9.50 15.64 -6.18
N GLY A 50 10.22 15.57 -7.31
CA GLY A 50 11.22 16.55 -7.71
C GLY A 50 10.72 17.99 -7.84
N ILE A 51 9.42 18.20 -8.02
CA ILE A 51 8.80 19.53 -8.16
C ILE A 51 7.90 19.91 -6.96
N GLY A 52 7.97 19.18 -5.85
CA GLY A 52 7.21 19.50 -4.64
C GLY A 52 5.78 18.95 -4.61
N VAL A 53 5.42 18.00 -5.48
CA VAL A 53 4.07 17.40 -5.50
C VAL A 53 4.00 16.21 -4.55
N ASN A 54 2.97 16.18 -3.71
CA ASN A 54 2.65 15.02 -2.88
C ASN A 54 1.88 13.99 -3.72
N LEU A 55 2.58 12.96 -4.19
CA LEU A 55 2.03 11.93 -5.08
C LEU A 55 0.78 11.24 -4.52
N ASN A 56 0.68 11.09 -3.20
CA ASN A 56 -0.46 10.45 -2.54
C ASN A 56 -1.68 11.38 -2.38
N ARG A 57 -1.72 12.48 -3.14
CA ARG A 57 -2.86 13.39 -3.32
C ARG A 57 -3.17 13.64 -4.81
N GLU A 58 -2.58 12.86 -5.71
CA GLU A 58 -2.69 13.09 -7.16
C GLU A 58 -3.52 12.02 -7.88
N TRP A 59 -4.06 11.01 -7.17
CA TRP A 59 -4.66 9.84 -7.83
C TRP A 59 -5.96 10.13 -8.58
N GLN A 60 -6.69 11.18 -8.21
CA GLN A 60 -7.93 11.57 -8.89
C GLN A 60 -7.66 12.20 -10.27
N THR A 61 -6.62 13.02 -10.36
CA THR A 61 -6.28 13.85 -11.53
C THR A 61 -4.76 13.94 -11.74
N PRO A 62 -4.05 12.82 -11.95
CA PRO A 62 -2.61 12.86 -12.19
C PRO A 62 -2.33 13.39 -13.60
N SER A 63 -1.11 13.89 -13.83
CA SER A 63 -0.68 14.40 -15.14
C SER A 63 0.78 14.07 -15.41
N MET A 64 1.15 14.00 -16.70
CA MET A 64 2.54 13.76 -17.10
C MET A 64 3.49 14.90 -16.70
N GLU A 65 2.96 16.11 -16.54
CA GLU A 65 3.74 17.30 -16.19
C GLU A 65 4.00 17.42 -14.68
N ARG A 66 3.05 16.98 -13.83
CA ARG A 66 3.12 17.20 -12.37
C ARG A 66 3.39 15.94 -11.56
N SER A 67 2.77 14.84 -11.97
CA SER A 67 2.73 13.58 -11.24
C SER A 67 2.81 12.37 -12.19
N PRO A 68 3.80 12.35 -13.11
CA PRO A 68 3.94 11.28 -14.10
C PRO A 68 4.07 9.89 -13.45
N GLU A 69 4.62 9.81 -12.25
CA GLU A 69 4.79 8.58 -11.49
C GLU A 69 3.43 7.95 -11.15
N VAL A 70 2.48 8.77 -10.68
CA VAL A 70 1.12 8.32 -10.38
C VAL A 70 0.35 8.07 -11.67
N TYR A 71 0.51 8.94 -12.68
CA TYR A 71 -0.17 8.81 -13.97
C TYR A 71 0.12 7.45 -14.61
N LEU A 72 1.40 7.11 -14.80
CA LEU A 72 1.79 5.88 -15.50
C LEU A 72 1.36 4.62 -14.76
N VAL A 73 1.47 4.61 -13.42
CA VAL A 73 1.03 3.48 -12.60
C VAL A 73 -0.48 3.32 -12.64
N ARG A 74 -1.23 4.42 -12.56
CA ARG A 74 -2.69 4.44 -12.66
C ARG A 74 -3.16 3.93 -14.02
N GLU A 75 -2.62 4.43 -15.12
CA GLU A 75 -2.97 3.97 -16.47
C GLU A 75 -2.70 2.46 -16.59
N ARG A 76 -1.56 1.98 -16.07
CA ARG A 76 -1.27 0.55 -16.07
C ARG A 76 -2.26 -0.27 -15.26
N MET A 77 -2.71 0.24 -14.11
CA MET A 77 -3.74 -0.41 -13.29
C MET A 77 -5.11 -0.46 -13.99
N LEU A 78 -5.48 0.60 -14.71
CA LEU A 78 -6.71 0.64 -15.52
C LEU A 78 -6.65 -0.37 -16.67
N GLU A 79 -5.51 -0.49 -17.34
CA GLU A 79 -5.30 -1.46 -18.42
C GLU A 79 -5.37 -2.91 -17.93
N THR A 80 -4.74 -3.23 -16.80
CA THR A 80 -4.59 -4.62 -16.34
C THR A 80 -5.73 -5.10 -15.46
N GLY A 81 -6.51 -4.17 -14.91
CA GLY A 81 -7.33 -4.43 -13.73
C GLY A 81 -6.49 -4.61 -12.47
N VAL A 82 -7.16 -4.46 -11.32
CA VAL A 82 -6.56 -4.61 -9.99
C VAL A 82 -7.60 -5.22 -9.07
N ASP A 83 -7.31 -6.41 -8.53
CA ASP A 83 -8.15 -6.96 -7.48
C ASP A 83 -7.63 -6.65 -6.06
N MET A 84 -6.33 -6.35 -5.85
CA MET A 84 -5.65 -6.03 -4.55
C MET A 84 -4.79 -4.86 -4.79
N PHE A 85 -4.82 -3.98 -3.80
CA PHE A 85 -3.89 -2.90 -3.74
C PHE A 85 -3.36 -2.79 -2.32
N LEU A 86 -2.03 -2.83 -2.22
CA LEU A 86 -1.30 -2.55 -1.00
C LEU A 86 -0.45 -1.32 -1.27
N ASP A 87 -0.66 -0.31 -0.44
CA ASP A 87 0.10 0.94 -0.47
C ASP A 87 0.96 0.99 0.79
N ILE A 88 2.28 0.87 0.63
CA ILE A 88 3.20 0.68 1.77
C ILE A 88 3.78 2.03 2.18
N HIS A 89 3.59 2.42 3.45
CA HIS A 89 4.00 3.73 3.96
C HIS A 89 4.77 3.62 5.29
N GLY A 90 5.49 4.70 5.59
CA GLY A 90 5.90 5.01 6.95
C GLY A 90 4.82 5.84 7.67
N ASP A 91 4.82 5.78 8.99
CA ASP A 91 4.18 6.80 9.81
C ASP A 91 5.21 7.43 10.74
N GLU A 92 5.27 8.76 10.76
CA GLU A 92 6.24 9.53 11.53
C GLU A 92 5.84 9.65 13.00
N ALA A 93 4.55 9.47 13.34
CA ALA A 93 4.00 9.79 14.66
C ALA A 93 3.56 8.54 15.46
N ILE A 94 2.87 7.61 14.81
CA ILE A 94 2.34 6.41 15.45
C ILE A 94 3.44 5.35 15.48
N PRO A 95 3.84 4.79 16.64
CA PRO A 95 4.94 3.82 16.75
C PRO A 95 4.47 2.36 16.64
N TYR A 96 3.48 2.06 15.79
CA TYR A 96 2.95 0.72 15.54
C TYR A 96 2.82 0.40 14.05
N ASN A 97 2.89 -0.88 13.69
CA ASN A 97 2.47 -1.29 12.35
C ASN A 97 0.95 -1.46 12.35
N PHE A 98 0.28 -0.84 11.39
CA PHE A 98 -1.18 -0.86 11.29
C PHE A 98 -1.63 -0.78 9.85
N VAL A 99 -2.92 -1.01 9.67
CA VAL A 99 -3.58 -0.90 8.39
C VAL A 99 -4.61 0.22 8.45
N ALA A 100 -4.59 1.10 7.44
CA ALA A 100 -5.72 1.99 7.16
C ALA A 100 -6.53 1.41 5.99
N GLY A 101 -7.83 1.23 6.22
CA GLY A 101 -8.78 0.68 5.26
C GLY A 101 -9.29 1.73 4.28
N SER A 102 -10.41 1.43 3.64
CA SER A 102 -11.13 2.37 2.76
C SER A 102 -12.59 2.53 3.15
N GLU A 103 -12.90 2.41 4.44
CA GLU A 103 -14.26 2.46 4.99
C GLU A 103 -15.06 3.73 4.66
N GLY A 104 -14.36 4.85 4.41
CA GLY A 104 -15.00 6.10 4.04
C GLY A 104 -15.38 6.23 2.56
N ILE A 105 -15.05 5.27 1.69
CA ILE A 105 -15.38 5.42 0.25
C ILE A 105 -16.89 5.28 0.00
N PRO A 106 -17.44 5.94 -1.03
CA PRO A 106 -18.88 5.83 -1.34
C PRO A 106 -19.35 4.41 -1.70
N SER A 107 -18.45 3.57 -2.21
CA SER A 107 -18.73 2.20 -2.66
C SER A 107 -18.42 1.14 -1.59
N TYR A 108 -18.23 1.52 -0.33
CA TYR A 108 -17.94 0.58 0.75
C TYR A 108 -19.16 -0.29 1.07
N ASP A 109 -18.95 -1.61 1.17
CA ASP A 109 -20.01 -2.59 1.43
C ASP A 109 -19.52 -3.69 2.40
N GLU A 110 -20.44 -4.57 2.82
CA GLU A 110 -20.14 -5.69 3.74
C GLU A 110 -19.07 -6.65 3.19
N ARG A 111 -19.00 -6.80 1.87
CA ARG A 111 -18.00 -7.67 1.23
C ARG A 111 -16.60 -7.08 1.41
N ILE A 112 -16.44 -5.78 1.17
CA ILE A 112 -15.17 -5.07 1.33
C ILE A 112 -14.73 -5.09 2.79
N GLN A 113 -15.66 -4.80 3.71
CA GLN A 113 -15.40 -4.90 5.14
C GLN A 113 -14.93 -6.31 5.54
N GLY A 114 -15.65 -7.35 5.10
CA GLY A 114 -15.28 -8.72 5.37
C GLY A 114 -13.87 -9.03 4.85
N LEU A 115 -13.54 -8.61 3.64
CA LEU A 115 -12.22 -8.83 3.07
C LEU A 115 -11.11 -8.11 3.87
N GLU A 116 -11.31 -6.83 4.22
CA GLU A 116 -10.36 -6.08 5.08
C GLU A 116 -10.12 -6.79 6.41
N GLU A 117 -11.19 -7.24 7.07
CA GLU A 117 -11.10 -7.98 8.34
C GLU A 117 -10.31 -9.28 8.18
N HIS A 118 -10.61 -10.09 7.16
CA HIS A 118 -9.88 -11.34 6.90
C HIS A 118 -8.38 -11.11 6.72
N PHE A 119 -7.98 -10.01 6.07
CA PHE A 119 -6.57 -9.69 5.89
C PHE A 119 -5.89 -9.21 7.16
N LYS A 120 -6.57 -8.39 7.96
CA LYS A 120 -6.07 -8.01 9.29
C LYS A 120 -5.88 -9.23 10.17
N GLN A 121 -6.85 -10.15 10.21
CA GLN A 121 -6.74 -11.41 10.95
C GLN A 121 -5.59 -12.29 10.45
N ALA A 122 -5.38 -12.37 9.13
CA ALA A 122 -4.24 -13.07 8.57
C ALA A 122 -2.91 -12.45 9.03
N LEU A 123 -2.78 -11.13 9.02
CA LEU A 123 -1.58 -10.42 9.51
C LEU A 123 -1.34 -10.64 11.00
N LEU A 124 -2.38 -10.53 11.84
CA LEU A 124 -2.31 -10.80 13.28
C LEU A 124 -1.82 -12.23 13.59
N THR A 125 -2.17 -13.18 12.72
CA THR A 125 -1.75 -14.58 12.87
C THR A 125 -0.30 -14.80 12.44
N ILE A 126 0.18 -14.06 11.43
CA ILE A 126 1.49 -14.27 10.82
C ILE A 126 2.62 -13.54 11.56
N THR A 127 2.33 -12.38 12.14
CA THR A 127 3.37 -11.57 12.79
C THR A 127 2.84 -10.88 14.06
N PRO A 128 3.58 -10.96 15.18
CA PRO A 128 3.23 -10.22 16.39
C PRO A 128 3.45 -8.71 16.25
N GLU A 129 4.09 -8.25 15.18
CA GLU A 129 4.42 -6.82 15.01
C GLU A 129 3.26 -6.02 14.41
N PHE A 130 2.25 -6.69 13.87
CA PHE A 130 1.04 -6.09 13.37
C PHE A 130 -0.02 -6.00 14.49
N GLN A 131 -0.79 -4.91 14.48
CA GLN A 131 -1.91 -4.70 15.40
C GLN A 131 -3.00 -3.84 14.73
N ASP A 132 -4.20 -3.83 15.31
CA ASP A 132 -5.36 -3.07 14.80
C ASP A 132 -6.04 -2.21 15.89
N GLU A 133 -5.37 -1.95 17.02
CA GLU A 133 -5.88 -1.13 18.12
C GLU A 133 -5.54 0.36 17.93
N VAL A 134 -4.32 0.65 17.50
CA VAL A 134 -3.78 2.00 17.29
C VAL A 134 -3.58 2.24 15.81
N GLY A 135 -4.26 3.26 15.28
CA GLY A 135 -4.17 3.66 13.89
C GLY A 135 -4.77 5.04 13.67
N TYR A 136 -5.08 5.38 12.42
CA TYR A 136 -5.84 6.58 12.12
C TYR A 136 -7.32 6.41 12.47
N ASP A 137 -7.97 7.55 12.75
CA ASP A 137 -9.42 7.59 12.81
C ASP A 137 -10.00 7.13 11.47
N LYS A 138 -11.10 6.39 11.57
CA LYS A 138 -11.82 5.90 10.40
C LYS A 138 -12.60 7.04 9.77
N ASP A 139 -12.52 7.14 8.45
CA ASP A 139 -13.31 8.12 7.69
C ASP A 139 -14.81 7.79 7.84
N GLU A 140 -15.65 8.81 7.96
CA GLU A 140 -17.10 8.60 7.91
C GLU A 140 -17.54 8.05 6.54
N PRO A 141 -18.63 7.25 6.46
CA PRO A 141 -19.11 6.69 5.20
C PRO A 141 -19.32 7.75 4.12
N GLY A 142 -18.72 7.52 2.94
CA GLY A 142 -18.78 8.42 1.79
C GLY A 142 -17.93 9.70 1.89
N LYS A 143 -17.16 9.91 2.97
CA LYS A 143 -16.32 11.09 3.18
C LYS A 143 -14.82 10.89 2.90
N ALA A 144 -14.43 9.71 2.42
CA ALA A 144 -13.02 9.44 2.10
C ALA A 144 -12.48 10.39 1.03
N ASN A 145 -11.24 10.83 1.24
CA ASN A 145 -10.55 11.65 0.27
C ASN A 145 -10.07 10.81 -0.94
N LEU A 146 -10.75 10.95 -2.07
CA LEU A 146 -10.46 10.22 -3.32
C LEU A 146 -9.20 10.68 -4.06
N THR A 147 -8.47 11.66 -3.53
CA THR A 147 -7.13 12.01 -4.04
C THR A 147 -6.04 11.04 -3.54
N VAL A 148 -6.36 10.25 -2.51
CA VAL A 148 -5.50 9.23 -1.90
C VAL A 148 -5.62 7.93 -2.71
N GLY A 149 -4.49 7.27 -3.00
CA GLY A 149 -4.47 6.13 -3.93
C GLY A 149 -5.34 4.95 -3.55
N SER A 150 -5.32 4.54 -2.28
CA SER A 150 -6.18 3.46 -1.77
C SER A 150 -7.67 3.77 -1.98
N ASN A 151 -8.09 4.98 -1.62
CA ASN A 151 -9.47 5.43 -1.75
C ASN A 151 -9.90 5.59 -3.21
N TRP A 152 -9.02 6.16 -4.04
CA TRP A 152 -9.27 6.34 -5.47
C TRP A 152 -9.47 5.01 -6.18
N LEU A 153 -8.55 4.06 -5.97
CA LEU A 153 -8.64 2.72 -6.57
C LEU A 153 -9.88 1.98 -6.09
N ALA A 154 -10.17 2.04 -4.79
CA ALA A 154 -11.32 1.36 -4.20
C ALA A 154 -12.66 1.93 -4.71
N SER A 155 -12.73 3.23 -4.99
CA SER A 155 -13.91 3.90 -5.56
C SER A 155 -14.04 3.69 -7.08
N SER A 156 -12.93 3.74 -7.82
CA SER A 156 -12.96 3.78 -9.29
C SER A 156 -13.09 2.40 -9.95
N LEU A 157 -12.60 1.34 -9.29
CA LEU A 157 -12.57 -0.02 -9.83
C LEU A 157 -13.58 -0.96 -9.15
N SER A 158 -14.78 -0.46 -8.84
CA SER A 158 -15.90 -1.14 -8.15
C SER A 158 -16.34 -2.54 -8.67
N ALA A 159 -15.64 -3.16 -9.63
CA ALA A 159 -16.04 -4.42 -10.29
C ALA A 159 -15.07 -5.61 -10.13
N CYS A 160 -14.05 -5.57 -9.26
CA CYS A 160 -13.12 -6.69 -9.12
C CYS A 160 -13.42 -7.62 -7.92
N LEU A 161 -13.43 -8.93 -8.20
CA LEU A 161 -14.15 -10.00 -7.47
C LEU A 161 -13.58 -10.40 -6.09
N THR A 162 -12.46 -9.82 -5.71
CA THR A 162 -11.80 -9.90 -4.40
C THR A 162 -11.14 -8.52 -4.24
N ARG A 163 -10.80 -7.92 -3.10
CA ARG A 163 -9.87 -8.39 -2.08
C ARG A 163 -9.88 -7.43 -0.88
N SER A 164 -9.12 -7.83 0.13
CA SER A 164 -8.69 -7.03 1.27
C SER A 164 -7.86 -5.83 0.83
N ARG A 165 -8.13 -4.66 1.38
CA ARG A 165 -7.52 -3.40 0.94
C ARG A 165 -7.02 -2.61 2.12
N CYS A 166 -5.71 -2.44 2.16
CA CYS A 166 -5.03 -2.06 3.36
C CYS A 166 -3.79 -1.24 3.00
N ARG A 167 -3.75 0.02 3.44
CA ARG A 167 -2.48 0.75 3.52
C ARG A 167 -1.72 0.19 4.71
N LEU A 168 -0.68 -0.58 4.45
CA LEU A 168 0.18 -1.06 5.52
C LEU A 168 1.17 0.05 5.87
N LYS A 169 0.98 0.63 7.05
CA LYS A 169 1.91 1.58 7.64
C LYS A 169 2.83 0.85 8.60
N THR A 170 4.11 1.12 8.48
CA THR A 170 5.14 0.53 9.33
C THR A 170 6.00 1.61 9.97
N THR A 171 6.65 1.29 11.09
CA THR A 171 7.39 2.28 11.88
C THR A 171 8.81 1.81 12.16
N SER A 172 9.71 2.76 12.41
CA SER A 172 11.09 2.46 12.79
C SER A 172 11.23 1.91 14.22
N ALA A 173 10.21 2.05 15.07
CA ALA A 173 10.24 1.67 16.47
C ALA A 173 9.98 0.17 16.71
N LYS A 174 9.20 -0.47 15.83
CA LYS A 174 8.99 -1.93 15.78
C LYS A 174 8.97 -2.39 14.32
N PRO A 175 10.14 -2.46 13.66
CA PRO A 175 10.19 -2.94 12.28
C PRO A 175 9.67 -4.37 12.22
N MET A 176 8.83 -4.69 11.22
CA MET A 176 8.55 -6.09 10.89
C MET A 176 9.89 -6.76 10.59
N SER A 177 10.24 -7.77 11.37
CA SER A 177 11.53 -8.47 11.25
C SER A 177 11.59 -9.27 9.95
N PHE A 178 12.23 -8.69 8.95
CA PHE A 178 12.93 -9.40 7.88
C PHE A 178 14.36 -8.86 7.87
N THR A 179 15.33 -9.75 8.03
CA THR A 179 16.75 -9.39 8.18
C THR A 179 17.37 -9.01 6.83
N VAL A 180 18.31 -8.05 6.88
CA VAL A 180 19.20 -7.49 5.82
C VAL A 180 18.55 -6.31 5.06
N GLY A 181 19.05 -5.06 5.01
CA GLY A 181 20.19 -4.37 5.62
C GLY A 181 20.42 -2.95 5.02
N HIS A 182 20.18 -1.89 5.82
CA HIS A 182 20.76 -0.52 5.80
C HIS A 182 20.05 0.70 5.14
N GLN A 183 19.58 1.64 6.01
CA GLN A 183 19.52 3.13 5.95
C GLN A 183 19.18 3.82 4.60
N ILE A 184 18.25 4.78 4.51
CA ILE A 184 18.20 6.07 5.23
C ILE A 184 16.73 6.45 5.52
N ALA A 185 16.47 6.88 6.76
CA ALA A 185 15.33 7.69 7.14
C ALA A 185 15.84 9.11 7.42
N ALA A 186 15.12 10.11 6.92
CA ALA A 186 15.05 11.43 7.51
C ALA A 186 13.60 11.63 7.96
#